data_AF-A0A1V4SE07-F1
#
_entry.id   AF-A0A1V4SE07-F1
#
_cell.length_a   1.000
_cell.length_b   1.000
_cell.length_c   1.000
_cell.angle_alpha   90.00
_cell.angle_beta   90.00
_cell.angle_gamma   90.00
#
_symmetry.space_group_name_H-M   'P 1'
#
loop_
_entity.id
_entity.type
_entity.pdbx_description
1 polymer ?
#
loop_
_entity_poly.entity_id
_entity_poly.type
_entity_poly.pdbx_seq_one_letter_code
_entity_poly.pdbx_strand_id
1 'polypeptide(L)' 'MAKVTKDMIIADVLNMDRGTVPIFLNAGMHCLGCPSSSGESIEDACQIHGIDADQLIADLNKFLESK' A
#
# COMPACT_ATOMS: atom_id res chain seq x y z
N MET A 1 -14.20 -9.70 4.62
CA MET A 1 -12.96 -9.43 3.86
C MET A 1 -12.20 -8.35 4.62
N ALA A 2 -10.90 -8.52 4.84
CA ALA A 2 -10.10 -7.47 5.47
C ALA A 2 -9.96 -6.31 4.47
N LYS A 3 -10.50 -5.15 4.82
CA LYS A 3 -10.45 -3.95 3.97
C LYS A 3 -9.20 -3.16 4.34
N VAL A 4 -8.38 -2.83 3.35
CA VAL A 4 -7.21 -1.98 3.55
C VAL A 4 -7.67 -0.54 3.78
N THR A 5 -7.05 0.13 4.74
CA THR A 5 -7.30 1.54 5.08
C THR A 5 -6.00 2.32 5.09
N LYS A 6 -6.09 3.64 4.93
CA LYS A 6 -4.93 4.54 4.81
C LYS A 6 -4.03 4.60 6.05
N ASP A 7 -4.59 4.26 7.21
CA ASP A 7 -3.88 4.18 8.50
C ASP A 7 -3.06 2.88 8.65
N MET A 8 -3.31 1.88 7.79
CA MET A 8 -2.56 0.62 7.85
C MET A 8 -1.10 0.84 7.48
N ILE A 9 -0.24 0.09 8.17
CA ILE A 9 1.18 0.01 7.88
C ILE A 9 1.40 -0.74 6.57
N ILE A 10 2.25 -0.21 5.70
CA ILE A 10 2.55 -0.81 4.39
C ILE A 10 3.03 -2.26 4.55
N ALA A 11 3.93 -2.54 5.50
CA ALA A 11 4.38 -3.89 5.79
C ALA A 11 3.23 -4.85 6.16
N ASP A 12 2.20 -4.38 6.88
CA ASP A 12 1.06 -5.21 7.25
C ASP A 12 0.27 -5.63 6.00
N VAL A 13 -0.02 -4.69 5.11
CA VAL A 13 -0.70 -4.95 3.82
C VAL A 13 0.12 -5.89 2.92
N LEU A 14 1.44 -5.69 2.85
CA LEU A 14 2.34 -6.58 2.11
C LEU A 14 2.40 -7.99 2.71
N ASN A 15 2.18 -8.14 4.02
CA ASN A 15 2.10 -9.43 4.71
C ASN A 15 0.72 -10.08 4.57
N MET A 16 -0.36 -9.30 4.38
CA MET A 16 -1.68 -9.84 4.05
C MET A 16 -1.66 -10.59 2.72
N ASP A 17 -1.10 -9.96 1.67
CA ASP A 17 -0.95 -10.61 0.37
C ASP A 17 0.23 -10.01 -0.41
N ARG A 18 1.22 -10.85 -0.76
CA ARG A 18 2.38 -10.43 -1.56
C ARG A 18 2.03 -9.99 -2.98
N GLY A 19 0.83 -10.31 -3.48
CA GLY A 19 0.30 -9.81 -4.74
C GLY A 19 -0.05 -8.32 -4.73
N THR A 20 -0.05 -7.67 -3.56
CA THR A 20 -0.20 -6.21 -3.45
C THR A 20 1.08 -5.45 -3.82
N VAL A 21 2.25 -6.09 -3.80
CA VAL A 21 3.55 -5.49 -4.18
C VAL A 21 3.50 -4.74 -5.52
N PRO A 22 3.06 -5.35 -6.64
CA PRO A 22 3.01 -4.65 -7.93
C PRO A 22 2.07 -3.44 -7.92
N ILE A 23 1.05 -3.40 -7.06
CA ILE A 23 0.10 -2.28 -6.95
C ILE A 23 0.81 -1.07 -6.34
N PHE A 24 1.52 -1.28 -5.22
CA PHE A 24 2.33 -0.23 -4.61
C PHE A 24 3.44 0.26 -5.55
N LEU A 25 4.13 -0.64 -6.26
CA LEU A 25 5.15 -0.26 -7.24
C LEU A 25 4.55 0.59 -8.37
N ASN A 26 3.41 0.19 -8.92
CA ASN A 26 2.72 0.94 -9.98
C ASN A 26 2.21 2.31 -9.52
N ALA A 27 1.88 2.45 -8.23
CA ALA A 27 1.52 3.74 -7.62
C ALA A 27 2.74 4.66 -7.38
N GLY A 28 3.96 4.19 -7.61
CA GLY A 28 5.19 4.97 -7.44
C GLY A 28 5.98 4.68 -6.16
N MET A 29 5.53 3.73 -5.34
CA MET A 29 6.25 3.28 -4.14
C MET A 29 7.38 2.32 -4.51
N HIS A 30 8.41 2.76 -5.23
CA HIS A 30 9.54 1.87 -5.59
C HIS A 30 10.44 1.52 -4.38
N CYS A 31 10.30 2.23 -3.27
CA CYS A 31 11.13 2.08 -2.08
C CYS A 31 10.58 1.08 -1.04
N LEU A 32 9.56 0.28 -1.36
CA LEU A 32 8.88 -0.66 -0.44
C LEU A 32 9.83 -1.63 0.29
N GLY A 33 10.98 -1.95 -0.31
CA GLY A 33 11.98 -2.85 0.28
C GLY A 33 12.89 -2.20 1.33
N CYS A 34 12.85 -0.88 1.49
CA CYS A 34 13.60 -0.20 2.53
C CYS A 34 12.84 -0.28 3.86
N PRO A 35 13.51 -0.64 4.98
CA PRO A 35 12.85 -0.79 6.28
C PRO A 35 12.20 0.51 6.79
N SER A 36 12.69 1.67 6.36
CA SER A 36 12.06 2.96 6.67
C SER A 36 10.73 3.14 5.94
N SER A 37 10.63 2.79 4.65
CA SER A 37 9.40 3.01 3.87
C SER A 37 8.29 1.99 4.15
N SER A 38 8.63 0.81 4.66
CA SER A 38 7.65 -0.25 4.97
C SER A 38 7.07 -0.15 6.39
N GLY A 39 7.67 0.66 7.25
CA GLY A 39 7.21 0.91 8.62
C GLY A 39 6.24 2.07 8.79
N GLU A 40 5.95 2.83 7.72
CA GLU A 40 5.02 3.96 7.75
C GLU A 40 3.59 3.56 7.37
N SER A 41 2.63 4.42 7.74
CA SER A 41 1.25 4.32 7.26
C SER A 41 1.20 4.55 5.74
N ILE A 42 0.19 4.02 5.07
CA ILE A 42 -0.02 4.30 3.64
C ILE A 42 -0.21 5.80 3.43
N GLU A 43 -0.95 6.49 4.30
CA GLU A 43 -1.20 7.93 4.20
C GLU A 43 0.10 8.74 4.27
N ASP A 44 0.94 8.53 5.28
CA ASP A 44 2.21 9.26 5.47
C ASP A 44 3.14 9.06 4.27
N ALA A 45 3.33 7.81 3.85
CA ALA A 45 4.18 7.50 2.71
C ALA A 45 3.63 8.19 1.44
N CYS A 46 2.31 8.15 1.22
CA CYS A 46 1.70 8.80 0.07
C CYS A 46 1.90 10.32 0.10
N GLN A 47 1.78 10.96 1.28
CA GLN A 47 2.02 12.40 1.42
C GLN A 47 3.47 12.80 1.13
N ILE A 48 4.45 12.03 1.62
CA ILE A 48 5.88 12.29 1.42
C ILE A 48 6.26 12.13 -0.06
N HIS A 49 5.67 11.15 -0.73
CA HIS A 49 5.99 10.79 -2.11
C HIS A 49 5.06 11.44 -3.15
N GLY A 50 4.06 12.22 -2.74
CA GLY A 50 3.11 12.88 -3.64
C GLY A 50 2.20 11.91 -4.39
N ILE A 51 1.87 10.78 -3.78
CA ILE A 51 1.03 9.71 -4.33
C ILE A 51 -0.40 9.89 -3.82
N ASP A 52 -1.38 9.56 -4.66
CA ASP A 52 -2.78 9.58 -4.26
C ASP A 52 -3.12 8.33 -3.43
N ALA A 53 -3.25 8.53 -2.11
CA ALA A 53 -3.54 7.46 -1.18
C ALA A 53 -4.91 6.81 -1.45
N ASP A 54 -5.91 7.59 -1.87
CA ASP A 54 -7.27 7.10 -2.07
C ASP A 54 -7.32 6.14 -3.29
N GLN A 55 -6.64 6.52 -4.36
CA GLN A 55 -6.47 5.67 -5.55
C GLN A 55 -5.72 4.37 -5.21
N LEU A 56 -4.61 4.46 -4.47
CA LEU A 56 -3.85 3.27 -4.05
C LEU A 56 -4.70 2.33 -3.20
N ILE A 57 -5.44 2.87 -2.22
CA ILE A 57 -6.36 2.11 -1.36
C ILE A 57 -7.46 1.42 -2.19
N ALA A 58 -8.00 2.11 -3.19
CA ALA A 58 -9.02 1.56 -4.07
C ALA A 58 -8.48 0.38 -4.89
N ASP A 59 -7.29 0.50 -5.48
CA ASP A 59 -6.66 -0.58 -6.24
C ASP A 59 -6.28 -1.79 -5.36
N LEU A 60 -5.76 -1.55 -4.15
CA LEU A 60 -5.44 -2.59 -3.17
C LEU A 60 -6.70 -3.38 -2.76
N ASN A 61 -7.77 -2.68 -2.39
CA ASN A 61 -9.02 -3.32 -2.00
C ASN A 61 -9.63 -4.09 -3.17
N LYS A 62 -9.68 -3.50 -4.36
CA LYS A 62 -10.17 -4.16 -5.57
C LYS A 62 -9.43 -5.47 -5.86
N PHE A 63 -8.10 -5.48 -5.71
CA PHE A 63 -7.31 -6.70 -5.86
C PHE A 63 -7.64 -7.76 -4.81
N LEU A 64 -7.74 -7.36 -3.54
CA LEU A 64 -8.05 -8.27 -2.43
C LEU A 64 -9.48 -8.82 -2.49
N GLU A 65 -10.43 -8.04 -3.01
CA GLU A 65 -11.83 -8.43 -3.21
C GLU A 65 -12.03 -9.31 -4.45
N SER A 66 -11.12 -9.25 -5.43
CA SER A 66 -11.18 -10.06 -6.65
C SER A 66 -10.56 -11.46 -6.50
N LYS A 67 -10.12 -11.82 -5.29
CA LYS A 67 -9.71 -13.18 -4.91
C LYS A 67 -10.85 -13.95 -4.28
#